data_AF-A0A7Y3GZH2-F1
#
_entry.id   AF-A0A7Y3GZH2-F1
#
_cell.length_a   1.000
_cell.length_b   1.000
_cell.length_c   1.000
_cell.angle_alpha   90.00
_cell.angle_beta   90.00
_cell.angle_gamma   90.00
#
_symmetry.space_group_name_H-M   'P 1'
#
loop_
_entity.id
_entity.type
_entity.pdbx_description
1 polymer ?
#
loop_
_entity_poly.entity_id
_entity_poly.type
_entity_poly.pdbx_seq_one_letter_code
_entity_poly.pdbx_strand_id
1 'polypeptide(L)'
;IGPYFFFYVFFVIGLVTLFKGLKNLNLDLTLEQSFFYSVLLGLLGAGIGAALLRRAREGEKDANQRFSQTERVFVVLQVLTACAVAFAHGSNDVANAIGPLAAVVTAVNEGAGLAGKSAVQPWMLAIGGLGIGLGLATWGYRVMETVGKKITELTPSRGFAAELAAATTIVLASRMGIPVSTTHTLVGAVLGVGLARGIGAVDLRVVGHIVASWVATLPIAAGLSVFFYYFFKGLLG
;
A
#
# COMPACT_ATOMS: atom_id res chain seq x y z
N ILE A 1 -20.88 -9.97 13.29
CA ILE A 1 -20.12 -9.31 12.19
C ILE A 1 -18.74 -8.83 12.66
N GLY A 2 -18.61 -8.07 13.75
CA GLY A 2 -17.32 -7.54 14.22
C GLY A 2 -16.10 -8.49 14.21
N PRO A 3 -16.18 -9.73 14.74
CA PRO A 3 -15.05 -10.67 14.71
C PRO A 3 -14.59 -11.08 13.31
N TYR A 4 -15.46 -11.02 12.29
CA TYR A 4 -15.08 -11.32 10.90
C TYR A 4 -14.17 -10.24 10.30
N PHE A 5 -14.32 -8.97 10.71
CA PHE A 5 -13.42 -7.90 10.27
C PHE A 5 -12.03 -8.07 10.88
N PHE A 6 -11.95 -8.45 12.15
CA PHE A 6 -10.67 -8.80 12.79
C PHE A 6 -10.01 -10.00 12.10
N PHE A 7 -10.78 -11.04 11.78
CA PHE A 7 -10.27 -12.16 10.99
C PHE A 7 -9.60 -11.67 9.72
N TYR A 8 -10.31 -10.84 8.95
CA TYR A 8 -9.84 -10.37 7.66
C TYR A 8 -8.60 -9.48 7.77
N VAL A 9 -8.56 -8.57 8.75
CA VAL A 9 -7.39 -7.71 9.04
C VAL A 9 -6.15 -8.55 9.27
N PHE A 10 -6.23 -9.47 10.24
CA PHE A 10 -5.10 -10.29 10.63
C PHE A 10 -4.70 -11.28 9.52
N PHE A 11 -5.68 -11.77 8.76
CA PHE A 11 -5.46 -12.56 7.56
C PHE A 11 -4.68 -11.78 6.48
N VAL A 12 -5.07 -10.54 6.19
CA VAL A 12 -4.36 -9.68 5.22
C VAL A 12 -2.96 -9.33 5.71
N ILE A 13 -2.80 -8.99 6.98
CA ILE A 13 -1.48 -8.74 7.59
C ILE A 13 -0.59 -9.98 7.44
N GLY A 14 -1.14 -11.16 7.74
CA GLY A 14 -0.47 -12.45 7.56
C GLY A 14 -0.05 -12.66 6.11
N LEU A 15 -0.97 -12.52 5.16
CA LEU A 15 -0.68 -12.71 3.74
C LEU A 15 0.41 -11.76 3.26
N VAL A 16 0.30 -10.47 3.57
CA VAL A 16 1.27 -9.46 3.16
C VAL A 16 2.66 -9.77 3.73
N THR A 17 2.72 -10.07 5.03
CA THR A 17 3.99 -10.34 5.73
C THR A 17 4.64 -11.62 5.19
N LEU A 18 3.85 -12.67 4.98
CA LEU A 18 4.33 -13.96 4.51
C LEU A 18 4.71 -13.95 3.02
N PHE A 19 3.93 -13.30 2.16
CA PHE A 19 4.21 -13.28 0.70
C PHE A 19 5.28 -12.29 0.28
N LYS A 20 5.38 -11.13 0.95
CA LYS A 20 6.36 -10.10 0.60
C LYS A 20 7.53 -10.02 1.57
N GLY A 21 7.28 -10.14 2.88
CA GLY A 21 8.31 -10.00 3.90
C GLY A 21 9.30 -11.17 3.93
N LEU A 22 8.80 -12.42 3.89
CA LEU A 22 9.66 -13.60 4.01
C LEU A 22 10.44 -13.97 2.75
N LYS A 23 10.03 -13.49 1.57
CA LYS A 23 10.83 -13.67 0.33
C LYS A 23 12.22 -13.07 0.44
N ASN A 24 12.39 -12.01 1.21
CA ASN A 24 13.70 -11.37 1.44
C ASN A 24 14.57 -12.11 2.48
N LEU A 25 14.02 -13.13 3.16
CA LEU A 25 14.70 -13.94 4.17
C LEU A 25 15.04 -15.35 3.66
N ASN A 26 14.89 -15.62 2.36
CA ASN A 26 15.05 -16.96 1.74
C ASN A 26 14.19 -18.06 2.40
N LEU A 27 13.08 -17.69 3.04
CA LEU A 27 12.11 -18.63 3.57
C LEU A 27 10.99 -18.78 2.54
N ASP A 28 11.21 -19.64 1.56
CA ASP A 28 10.25 -19.97 0.50
C ASP A 28 9.12 -20.84 1.06
N LEU A 29 8.22 -20.22 1.82
CA LEU A 29 6.96 -20.85 2.20
C LEU A 29 6.12 -21.06 0.93
N THR A 30 5.60 -22.27 0.77
CA THR A 30 4.67 -22.54 -0.34
C THR A 30 3.39 -21.73 -0.16
N LEU A 31 2.69 -21.47 -1.27
CA LEU A 31 1.44 -20.71 -1.28
C LEU A 31 0.44 -21.24 -0.25
N GLU A 32 0.33 -22.56 -0.18
CA GLU A 32 -0.55 -23.28 0.73
C GLU A 32 -0.18 -23.04 2.19
N GLN A 33 1.12 -23.09 2.52
CA GLN A 33 1.61 -22.79 3.86
C GLN A 33 1.35 -21.34 4.25
N SER A 34 1.68 -20.38 3.39
CA SER A 34 1.43 -18.96 3.67
C SER A 34 -0.05 -18.67 3.84
N PHE A 35 -0.92 -19.30 3.05
CA PHE A 35 -2.36 -19.17 3.19
C PHE A 35 -2.84 -19.78 4.51
N PHE A 36 -2.39 -20.99 4.84
CA PHE A 36 -2.72 -21.68 6.09
C PHE A 36 -2.32 -20.86 7.32
N TYR A 37 -1.09 -20.38 7.38
CA TYR A 37 -0.63 -19.52 8.49
C TYR A 37 -1.37 -18.19 8.56
N SER A 38 -1.74 -17.61 7.41
CA SER A 38 -2.55 -16.39 7.38
C SER A 38 -3.96 -16.65 7.92
N VAL A 39 -4.57 -17.78 7.59
CA VAL A 39 -5.88 -18.19 8.14
C VAL A 39 -5.78 -18.40 9.65
N LEU A 40 -4.73 -19.08 10.13
CA LEU A 40 -4.49 -19.27 11.56
C LEU A 40 -4.37 -17.93 12.29
N LEU A 41 -3.58 -17.00 11.75
CA LEU A 41 -3.43 -15.65 12.28
C LEU A 41 -4.76 -14.88 12.26
N GLY A 42 -5.54 -15.04 11.20
CA GLY A 42 -6.91 -14.53 11.09
C GLY A 42 -7.80 -15.06 12.20
N LEU A 43 -7.80 -16.37 12.45
CA LEU A 43 -8.62 -16.99 13.50
C LEU A 43 -8.23 -16.48 14.90
N LEU A 44 -6.93 -16.31 15.16
CA LEU A 44 -6.45 -15.66 16.38
C LEU A 44 -6.95 -14.22 16.49
N GLY A 45 -6.83 -13.44 15.42
CA GLY A 45 -7.39 -12.08 15.35
C GLY A 45 -8.89 -12.05 15.62
N ALA A 46 -9.65 -13.00 15.06
CA ALA A 46 -11.09 -13.13 15.28
C ALA A 46 -11.41 -13.42 16.76
N GLY A 47 -10.63 -14.29 17.41
CA GLY A 47 -10.75 -14.60 18.83
C GLY A 47 -10.49 -13.38 19.71
N ILE A 48 -9.42 -12.64 19.44
CA ILE A 48 -9.10 -11.37 20.11
C ILE A 48 -10.23 -10.36 19.89
N GLY A 49 -10.68 -10.18 18.64
CA GLY A 49 -11.77 -9.29 18.28
C GLY A 49 -13.07 -9.63 19.00
N ALA A 50 -13.41 -10.92 19.10
CA ALA A 50 -14.58 -11.38 19.85
C ALA A 50 -14.47 -11.08 21.35
N ALA A 51 -13.29 -11.29 21.96
CA ALA A 51 -13.06 -10.98 23.37
C ALA A 51 -13.15 -9.46 23.65
N LEU A 52 -12.54 -8.64 22.80
CA LEU A 52 -12.57 -7.18 22.91
C LEU A 52 -13.99 -6.62 22.71
N LEU A 53 -14.71 -7.12 21.70
CA LEU A 53 -16.10 -6.70 21.43
C LEU A 53 -17.07 -7.15 22.53
N ARG A 54 -16.84 -8.31 23.16
CA ARG A 54 -17.65 -8.75 24.31
C ARG A 54 -17.43 -7.83 25.51
N ARG A 55 -16.18 -7.52 25.85
CA ARG A 55 -15.85 -6.57 26.94
C ARG A 55 -16.38 -5.16 26.68
N ALA A 56 -16.39 -4.71 25.43
CA ALA A 56 -16.92 -3.40 25.08
C ALA A 56 -18.46 -3.33 25.15
N ARG A 57 -19.18 -4.43 24.85
CA ARG A 57 -20.65 -4.49 24.89
C ARG A 57 -21.24 -4.57 26.29
N GLU A 58 -20.50 -5.09 27.26
CA GLU A 58 -20.99 -5.28 28.65
C GLU A 58 -21.31 -3.96 29.39
N GLY A 59 -20.93 -2.80 28.84
CA GLY A 59 -21.24 -1.47 29.40
C GLY A 59 -22.30 -0.65 28.66
N GLU A 60 -22.93 -1.17 27.60
CA GLU A 60 -23.72 -0.35 26.65
C GLU A 60 -25.22 -0.27 27.01
N LYS A 61 -25.72 0.94 27.29
CA LYS A 61 -27.16 1.21 27.48
C LYS A 61 -27.82 2.01 26.35
N ASP A 62 -27.06 2.64 25.45
CA ASP A 62 -27.60 3.63 24.51
C ASP A 62 -27.06 3.48 23.06
N ALA A 63 -27.90 3.75 22.05
CA ALA A 63 -27.61 3.48 20.64
C ALA A 63 -26.48 4.36 20.07
N ASN A 64 -26.39 5.61 20.52
CA ASN A 64 -25.37 6.55 20.05
C ASN A 64 -23.95 6.18 20.56
N GLN A 65 -23.88 5.58 21.76
CA GLN A 65 -22.63 5.08 22.32
C GLN A 65 -22.10 3.87 21.51
N ARG A 66 -22.98 3.02 20.98
CA ARG A 66 -22.61 1.85 20.16
C ARG A 66 -21.92 2.22 18.85
N PHE A 67 -22.37 3.29 18.18
CA PHE A 67 -21.74 3.79 16.96
C PHE A 67 -20.33 4.33 17.24
N SER A 68 -20.18 5.14 18.29
CA SER A 68 -18.87 5.69 18.70
C SER A 68 -17.87 4.59 19.08
N GLN A 69 -18.31 3.55 19.80
CA GLN A 69 -17.44 2.42 20.17
C GLN A 69 -17.05 1.56 18.95
N THR A 70 -17.98 1.35 18.01
CA THR A 70 -17.69 0.61 16.77
C THR A 70 -16.63 1.33 15.94
N GLU A 71 -16.75 2.66 15.76
CA GLU A 71 -15.72 3.44 15.05
C GLU A 71 -14.36 3.41 15.76
N ARG A 72 -14.32 3.45 17.10
CA ARG A 72 -13.05 3.31 17.85
C ARG A 72 -12.36 1.98 17.58
N VAL A 73 -13.11 0.89 17.45
CA VAL A 73 -12.56 -0.42 17.08
C VAL A 73 -12.00 -0.38 15.65
N PHE A 74 -12.73 0.23 14.72
CA PHE A 74 -12.25 0.40 13.34
C PHE A 74 -11.01 1.30 13.24
N VAL A 75 -10.83 2.30 14.12
CA VAL A 75 -9.59 3.10 14.17
C VAL A 75 -8.38 2.20 14.42
N VAL A 76 -8.45 1.33 15.43
CA VAL A 76 -7.32 0.43 15.75
C VAL A 76 -7.06 -0.55 14.61
N LEU A 77 -8.12 -1.14 14.06
CA LEU A 77 -8.01 -2.06 12.92
C LEU A 77 -7.42 -1.38 11.68
N GLN A 78 -7.87 -0.16 11.38
CA GLN A 78 -7.38 0.61 10.24
C GLN A 78 -5.90 0.97 10.40
N VAL A 79 -5.45 1.37 11.60
CA VAL A 79 -4.03 1.64 11.82
C VAL A 79 -3.18 0.38 11.61
N LEU A 80 -3.64 -0.77 12.11
CA LEU A 80 -2.93 -2.03 11.91
C LEU A 80 -2.87 -2.45 10.43
N THR A 81 -3.98 -2.32 9.69
CA THR A 81 -3.98 -2.60 8.24
C THR A 81 -3.12 -1.62 7.46
N ALA A 82 -3.21 -0.33 7.76
CA ALA A 82 -2.42 0.71 7.13
C ALA A 82 -0.92 0.46 7.31
N CYS A 83 -0.48 0.04 8.50
CA CYS A 83 0.92 -0.33 8.75
C CYS A 83 1.38 -1.51 7.88
N ALA A 84 0.56 -2.56 7.76
CA ALA A 84 0.91 -3.71 6.93
C ALA A 84 0.92 -3.37 5.43
N VAL A 85 -0.05 -2.58 4.96
CA VAL A 85 -0.08 -2.08 3.58
C VAL A 85 1.12 -1.18 3.31
N ALA A 86 1.49 -0.29 4.25
CA ALA A 86 2.67 0.55 4.14
C ALA A 86 3.96 -0.26 4.04
N PHE A 87 4.10 -1.35 4.81
CA PHE A 87 5.22 -2.28 4.68
C PHE A 87 5.27 -2.95 3.29
N ALA A 88 4.11 -3.42 2.81
CA ALA A 88 3.97 -4.05 1.50
C ALA A 88 4.34 -3.11 0.35
N HIS A 89 3.92 -1.84 0.46
CA HIS A 89 4.18 -0.78 -0.49
C HIS A 89 5.64 -0.37 -0.46
N GLY A 90 6.19 -0.08 0.71
CA GLY A 90 7.59 0.30 0.86
C GLY A 90 8.53 -0.74 0.25
N SER A 91 8.26 -2.03 0.47
CA SER A 91 9.04 -3.12 -0.11
C SER A 91 8.99 -3.17 -1.64
N ASN A 92 7.86 -2.78 -2.26
CA ASN A 92 7.74 -2.69 -3.71
C ASN A 92 8.37 -1.41 -4.28
N ASP A 93 8.11 -0.27 -3.63
CA ASP A 93 8.45 1.04 -4.17
C ASP A 93 9.94 1.36 -3.99
N VAL A 94 10.62 0.74 -3.01
CA VAL A 94 12.09 0.77 -2.92
C VAL A 94 12.74 0.26 -4.20
N ALA A 95 12.20 -0.77 -4.84
CA ALA A 95 12.79 -1.33 -6.06
C ALA A 95 12.77 -0.33 -7.23
N ASN A 96 11.79 0.58 -7.29
CA ASN A 96 11.69 1.59 -8.36
C ASN A 96 12.85 2.59 -8.33
N ALA A 97 13.32 2.95 -7.13
CA ALA A 97 14.46 3.86 -6.97
C ALA A 97 15.80 3.10 -6.98
N ILE A 98 15.84 1.92 -6.35
CA ILE A 98 17.09 1.17 -6.15
C ILE A 98 17.47 0.34 -7.38
N GLY A 99 16.53 -0.08 -8.22
CA GLY A 99 16.82 -0.80 -9.46
C GLY A 99 17.80 -0.07 -10.38
N PRO A 100 17.52 1.19 -10.77
CA PRO A 100 18.45 1.99 -11.56
C PRO A 100 19.78 2.24 -10.84
N LEU A 101 19.78 2.50 -9.52
CA LEU A 101 21.00 2.69 -8.74
C LEU A 101 21.88 1.42 -8.76
N ALA A 102 21.28 0.26 -8.55
CA ALA A 102 21.99 -1.02 -8.57
C ALA A 102 22.59 -1.28 -9.96
N ALA A 103 21.86 -0.97 -11.04
CA ALA A 103 22.37 -1.09 -12.40
C ALA A 103 23.60 -0.19 -12.63
N VAL A 104 23.58 1.06 -12.15
CA VAL A 104 24.73 1.97 -12.25
C VAL A 104 25.92 1.45 -11.45
N VAL A 105 25.70 1.00 -10.21
CA VAL A 105 26.79 0.48 -9.36
C VAL A 105 27.41 -0.78 -9.95
N THR A 106 26.59 -1.71 -10.48
CA THR A 106 27.08 -2.89 -11.19
C THR A 106 27.88 -2.49 -12.43
N ALA A 107 27.38 -1.57 -13.26
CA ALA A 107 28.08 -1.12 -14.46
C ALA A 107 29.44 -0.47 -14.16
N VAL A 108 29.55 0.27 -13.05
CA VAL A 108 30.81 0.89 -12.60
C VAL A 108 31.80 -0.15 -12.07
N ASN A 109 31.34 -1.15 -11.32
CA ASN A 109 32.22 -2.11 -10.67
C ASN A 109 32.62 -3.29 -11.58
N GLU A 110 31.72 -3.78 -12.42
CA GLU A 110 31.89 -5.00 -13.23
C GLU A 110 32.07 -4.69 -14.73
N GLY A 111 31.96 -3.43 -15.14
CA GLY A 111 32.01 -2.98 -16.53
C GLY A 111 30.67 -3.08 -17.26
N ALA A 112 30.62 -2.63 -18.51
CA ALA A 112 29.39 -2.46 -19.29
C ALA A 112 28.64 -3.76 -19.69
N GLY A 113 29.10 -4.92 -19.21
CA GLY A 113 28.44 -6.21 -19.40
C GLY A 113 27.23 -6.38 -18.49
N LEU A 114 26.11 -5.72 -18.80
CA LEU A 114 24.82 -5.83 -18.09
C LEU A 114 24.13 -7.20 -18.27
N ALA A 115 24.87 -8.28 -18.48
CA ALA A 115 24.34 -9.61 -18.80
C ALA A 115 23.88 -10.43 -17.57
N GLY A 116 23.97 -9.88 -16.36
CA GLY A 116 23.61 -10.54 -15.11
C GLY A 116 22.57 -9.79 -14.27
N LYS A 117 21.93 -10.50 -13.33
CA LYS A 117 21.09 -9.88 -12.29
C LYS A 117 21.97 -8.93 -11.46
N SER A 118 21.71 -7.61 -11.49
CA SER A 118 22.36 -6.68 -10.55
C SER A 118 22.06 -7.11 -9.12
N ALA A 119 23.11 -7.49 -8.39
CA ALA A 119 22.98 -7.81 -6.97
C ALA A 119 22.68 -6.52 -6.20
N VAL A 120 21.48 -6.45 -5.62
CA VAL A 120 21.09 -5.32 -4.78
C VAL A 120 21.71 -5.49 -3.39
N GLN A 121 22.60 -4.59 -3.01
CA GLN A 121 23.28 -4.63 -1.71
C GLN A 121 22.43 -3.98 -0.61
N PRO A 122 22.53 -4.43 0.66
CA PRO A 122 21.70 -3.91 1.76
C PRO A 122 21.78 -2.40 1.97
N TRP A 123 22.93 -1.77 1.73
CA TRP A 123 23.08 -0.32 1.87
C TRP A 123 22.24 0.45 0.84
N MET A 124 22.04 -0.10 -0.37
CA MET A 124 21.20 0.52 -1.39
C MET A 124 19.74 0.53 -0.92
N LEU A 125 19.27 -0.60 -0.38
CA LEU A 125 17.94 -0.70 0.22
C LEU A 125 17.77 0.27 1.40
N ALA A 126 18.80 0.45 2.22
CA ALA A 126 18.79 1.40 3.33
C ALA A 126 18.61 2.86 2.84
N ILE A 127 19.33 3.25 1.77
CA ILE A 127 19.15 4.57 1.15
C ILE A 127 17.73 4.73 0.60
N GLY A 128 17.20 3.71 -0.07
CA GLY A 128 15.83 3.72 -0.60
C GLY A 128 14.78 3.88 0.52
N GLY A 129 14.90 3.10 1.60
CA GLY A 129 14.02 3.17 2.74
C GLY A 129 14.08 4.53 3.46
N LEU A 130 15.29 5.05 3.69
CA LEU A 130 15.49 6.39 4.27
C LEU A 130 14.91 7.48 3.38
N GLY A 131 15.10 7.38 2.06
CA GLY A 131 14.55 8.32 1.08
C GLY A 131 13.02 8.35 1.10
N ILE A 132 12.37 7.18 1.14
CA ILE A 132 10.91 7.09 1.28
C ILE A 132 10.46 7.71 2.62
N GLY A 133 11.13 7.38 3.73
CA GLY A 133 10.82 7.94 5.04
C GLY A 133 10.92 9.47 5.09
N LEU A 134 12.00 10.02 4.52
CA LEU A 134 12.22 11.48 4.42
C LEU A 134 11.18 12.14 3.50
N GLY A 135 10.88 11.55 2.34
CA GLY A 135 9.87 12.07 1.42
C GLY A 135 8.47 12.11 2.05
N LEU A 136 8.10 11.05 2.77
CA LEU A 136 6.83 11.01 3.51
C LEU A 136 6.76 12.08 4.60
N ALA A 137 7.85 12.26 5.37
CA ALA A 137 7.91 13.24 6.44
C ALA A 137 7.88 14.70 5.93
N THR A 138 8.48 14.97 4.78
CA THR A 138 8.64 16.34 4.26
C THR A 138 7.50 16.80 3.36
N TRP A 139 6.99 15.93 2.48
CA TRP A 139 6.01 16.32 1.45
C TRP A 139 4.83 15.36 1.29
N GLY A 140 4.93 14.15 1.85
CA GLY A 140 3.89 13.12 1.76
C GLY A 140 2.54 13.57 2.30
N TYR A 141 2.51 14.48 3.29
CA TYR A 141 1.28 14.98 3.91
C TYR A 141 0.30 15.61 2.91
N ARG A 142 0.79 16.23 1.83
CA ARG A 142 -0.06 16.89 0.82
C ARG A 142 -0.90 15.87 0.04
N VAL A 143 -0.30 14.72 -0.28
CA VAL A 143 -0.99 13.62 -0.98
C VAL A 143 -1.94 12.92 -0.02
N MET A 144 -1.50 12.68 1.22
CA MET A 144 -2.37 12.10 2.27
C MET A 144 -3.61 12.97 2.54
N GLU A 145 -3.46 14.30 2.57
CA GLU A 145 -4.58 15.21 2.71
C GLU A 145 -5.53 15.15 1.51
N THR A 146 -4.99 15.08 0.30
CA THR A 146 -5.79 15.04 -0.92
C THR A 146 -6.63 13.77 -0.98
N VAL A 147 -6.02 12.60 -0.76
CA VAL A 147 -6.73 11.31 -0.78
C VAL A 147 -7.67 11.19 0.43
N GLY A 148 -7.22 11.61 1.62
CA GLY A 148 -7.95 11.43 2.87
C GLY A 148 -9.11 12.41 3.10
N LYS A 149 -9.10 13.58 2.45
CA LYS A 149 -10.12 14.62 2.68
C LYS A 149 -10.74 15.21 1.42
N LYS A 150 -9.99 15.29 0.31
CA LYS A 150 -10.43 16.06 -0.87
C LYS A 150 -11.20 15.22 -1.90
N ILE A 151 -11.09 13.89 -1.88
CA ILE A 151 -11.87 13.02 -2.78
C ILE A 151 -13.28 12.80 -2.21
N THR A 152 -13.37 12.34 -0.97
CA THR A 152 -14.61 12.09 -0.22
C THR A 152 -14.29 12.09 1.28
N GLU A 153 -15.28 12.38 2.13
CA GLU A 153 -15.10 12.27 3.58
C GLU A 153 -14.97 10.79 4.03
N LEU A 154 -13.82 10.48 4.62
CA LEU A 154 -13.48 9.15 5.13
C LEU A 154 -13.67 9.10 6.65
N THR A 155 -14.63 8.30 7.12
CA THR A 155 -14.66 7.81 8.50
C THR A 155 -13.73 6.59 8.63
N PRO A 156 -13.29 6.21 9.85
CA PRO A 156 -12.40 5.06 10.02
C PRO A 156 -12.92 3.76 9.39
N SER A 157 -14.21 3.46 9.58
CA SER A 157 -14.87 2.33 8.90
C SER A 157 -14.81 2.38 7.36
N ARG A 158 -14.91 3.58 6.77
CA ARG A 158 -14.82 3.82 5.32
C ARG A 158 -13.38 3.70 4.81
N GLY A 159 -12.42 4.26 5.56
CA GLY A 159 -10.99 4.14 5.28
C GLY A 159 -10.55 2.68 5.31
N PHE A 160 -10.97 1.96 6.35
CA PHE A 160 -10.78 0.52 6.44
C PHE A 160 -11.36 -0.23 5.24
N ALA A 161 -12.60 0.06 4.83
CA ALA A 161 -13.22 -0.59 3.67
C ALA A 161 -12.47 -0.30 2.36
N ALA A 162 -12.01 0.93 2.15
CA ALA A 162 -11.22 1.32 0.98
C ALA A 162 -9.85 0.60 0.96
N GLU A 163 -9.15 0.55 2.10
CA GLU A 163 -7.90 -0.18 2.25
C GLU A 163 -8.09 -1.67 1.97
N LEU A 164 -9.18 -2.25 2.48
CA LEU A 164 -9.54 -3.65 2.25
C LEU A 164 -9.68 -3.93 0.76
N ALA A 165 -10.55 -3.18 0.09
CA ALA A 165 -10.84 -3.36 -1.32
C ALA A 165 -9.57 -3.19 -2.18
N ALA A 166 -8.72 -2.21 -1.84
CA ALA A 166 -7.46 -2.00 -2.52
C ALA A 166 -6.48 -3.17 -2.32
N ALA A 167 -6.29 -3.61 -1.07
CA ALA A 167 -5.41 -4.72 -0.73
C ALA A 167 -5.85 -6.02 -1.39
N THR A 168 -7.14 -6.37 -1.34
CA THR A 168 -7.69 -7.56 -1.99
C THR A 168 -7.42 -7.52 -3.49
N THR A 169 -7.70 -6.40 -4.14
CA THR A 169 -7.51 -6.23 -5.58
C THR A 169 -6.03 -6.38 -5.97
N ILE A 170 -5.12 -5.76 -5.21
CA ILE A 170 -3.67 -5.87 -5.46
C ILE A 170 -3.20 -7.32 -5.30
N VAL A 171 -3.65 -8.02 -4.25
CA VAL A 171 -3.27 -9.43 -4.01
C VAL A 171 -3.76 -10.31 -5.15
N LEU A 172 -5.02 -10.18 -5.56
CA LEU A 172 -5.59 -10.95 -6.67
C LEU A 172 -4.86 -10.67 -7.99
N ALA A 173 -4.63 -9.40 -8.33
CA ALA A 173 -3.90 -9.03 -9.53
C ALA A 173 -2.46 -9.58 -9.53
N SER A 174 -1.76 -9.47 -8.40
CA SER A 174 -0.41 -10.01 -8.22
C SER A 174 -0.36 -11.53 -8.43
N ARG A 175 -1.42 -12.26 -8.01
CA ARG A 175 -1.53 -13.71 -8.26
C ARG A 175 -1.72 -14.05 -9.72
N MET A 176 -2.46 -13.24 -10.44
CA MET A 176 -2.68 -13.40 -11.88
C MET A 176 -1.47 -12.94 -12.71
N GLY A 177 -0.41 -12.41 -12.07
CA GLY A 177 0.75 -11.85 -12.75
C GLY A 177 0.44 -10.53 -13.46
N ILE A 178 -0.68 -9.88 -13.15
CA ILE A 178 -1.09 -8.62 -13.77
C ILE A 178 -0.41 -7.47 -13.00
N PRO A 179 0.48 -6.68 -13.63
CA PRO A 179 1.07 -5.52 -13.00
C PRO A 179 -0.02 -4.46 -12.81
N VAL A 180 -0.31 -4.12 -11.55
CA VAL A 180 -1.31 -3.10 -11.20
C VAL A 180 -0.67 -1.96 -10.42
N SER A 181 -1.10 -0.73 -10.70
CA SER A 181 -0.72 0.44 -9.93
C SER A 181 -1.48 0.46 -8.61
N THR A 182 -0.74 0.40 -7.51
CA THR A 182 -1.31 0.44 -6.17
C THR A 182 -1.99 1.78 -5.86
N THR A 183 -1.47 2.89 -6.42
CA THR A 183 -2.08 4.22 -6.32
C THR A 183 -3.44 4.28 -7.01
N HIS A 184 -3.57 3.70 -8.21
CA HIS A 184 -4.86 3.65 -8.91
C HIS A 184 -5.86 2.81 -8.15
N THR A 185 -5.43 1.66 -7.63
CA THR A 185 -6.32 0.78 -6.87
C THR A 185 -6.82 1.45 -5.59
N LEU A 186 -5.95 2.15 -4.85
CA LEU A 186 -6.36 2.87 -3.63
C LEU A 186 -7.31 4.03 -3.92
N VAL A 187 -6.98 4.88 -4.90
CA VAL A 187 -7.85 6.00 -5.29
C VAL A 187 -9.20 5.49 -5.81
N GLY A 188 -9.20 4.41 -6.59
CA GLY A 188 -10.42 3.76 -7.05
C GLY A 188 -11.27 3.19 -5.91
N ALA A 189 -10.64 2.61 -4.89
CA ALA A 189 -11.34 2.12 -3.70
C ALA A 189 -11.96 3.26 -2.87
N VAL A 190 -11.22 4.36 -2.66
CA VAL A 190 -11.73 5.57 -1.99
C VAL A 190 -12.90 6.17 -2.78
N LEU A 191 -12.77 6.25 -4.10
CA LEU A 191 -13.84 6.69 -4.99
C LEU A 191 -15.08 5.79 -4.87
N GLY A 192 -14.90 4.47 -4.86
CA GLY A 192 -16.00 3.52 -4.69
C GLY A 192 -16.75 3.70 -3.37
N VAL A 193 -16.03 3.91 -2.27
CA VAL A 193 -16.63 4.20 -0.95
C VAL A 193 -17.36 5.54 -0.95
N GLY A 194 -16.83 6.55 -1.66
CA GLY A 194 -17.52 7.83 -1.85
C GLY A 194 -18.80 7.69 -2.68
N LEU A 195 -18.73 7.00 -3.82
CA LEU A 195 -19.86 6.76 -4.72
C LEU A 195 -20.99 5.96 -4.06
N ALA A 196 -20.67 5.08 -3.11
CA ALA A 196 -21.68 4.38 -2.31
C ALA A 196 -22.57 5.33 -1.48
N ARG A 197 -22.13 6.56 -1.21
CA ARG A 197 -22.94 7.63 -0.58
C ARG A 197 -23.69 8.50 -1.59
N GLY A 198 -23.52 8.26 -2.88
CA GLY A 198 -24.02 9.08 -3.97
C GLY A 198 -22.94 9.97 -4.60
N ILE A 199 -23.14 10.35 -5.85
CA ILE A 199 -22.16 11.10 -6.65
C ILE A 199 -21.79 12.47 -6.03
N GLY A 200 -22.72 13.08 -5.29
CA GLY A 200 -22.49 14.35 -4.60
C GLY A 200 -21.57 14.27 -3.39
N ALA A 201 -21.23 13.06 -2.91
CA ALA A 201 -20.25 12.86 -1.84
C ALA A 201 -18.80 12.84 -2.36
N VAL A 202 -18.61 12.89 -3.68
CA VAL A 202 -17.31 12.84 -4.35
C VAL A 202 -17.02 14.16 -5.04
N ASP A 203 -15.82 14.71 -4.82
CA ASP A 203 -15.35 15.86 -5.60
C ASP A 203 -14.79 15.41 -6.95
N LEU A 204 -15.63 15.45 -7.99
CA LEU A 204 -15.25 15.07 -9.36
C LEU A 204 -14.19 15.99 -9.98
N ARG A 205 -14.04 17.24 -9.50
CA ARG A 205 -12.98 18.13 -9.99
C ARG A 205 -11.63 17.64 -9.51
N VAL A 206 -11.54 17.27 -8.23
CA VAL A 206 -10.33 16.68 -7.64
C VAL A 206 -9.98 15.37 -8.35
N VAL A 207 -10.96 14.49 -8.58
CA VAL A 207 -10.75 13.24 -9.33
C VAL A 207 -10.25 13.54 -10.75
N GLY A 208 -10.83 14.51 -11.45
CA GLY A 208 -10.37 14.94 -12.77
C GLY A 208 -8.92 15.41 -12.78
N HIS A 209 -8.50 16.21 -11.80
CA HIS A 209 -7.11 16.64 -11.65
C HIS A 209 -6.16 15.46 -11.39
N ILE A 210 -6.57 14.50 -10.57
CA ILE A 210 -5.79 13.28 -10.30
C ILE A 210 -5.60 12.48 -11.60
N VAL A 211 -6.67 12.22 -12.35
CA VAL A 211 -6.60 11.46 -13.61
C VAL A 211 -5.73 12.21 -14.64
N ALA A 212 -5.90 13.53 -14.77
CA ALA A 212 -5.07 14.35 -15.64
C ALA A 212 -3.58 14.25 -15.26
N SER A 213 -3.26 14.25 -13.96
CA SER A 213 -1.88 14.09 -13.50
C SER A 213 -1.28 12.74 -13.88
N TRP A 214 -2.07 11.65 -13.82
CA TRP A 214 -1.59 10.31 -14.20
C TRP A 214 -1.26 10.24 -15.69
N VAL A 215 -2.14 10.78 -16.53
CA VAL A 215 -1.93 10.85 -17.98
C VAL A 215 -0.73 11.72 -18.32
N ALA A 216 -0.54 12.85 -17.63
CA ALA A 216 0.57 13.76 -17.87
C ALA A 216 1.93 13.21 -17.38
N THR A 217 1.94 12.43 -16.30
CA THR A 217 3.18 11.94 -15.67
C THR A 217 3.99 11.06 -16.63
N LEU A 218 3.35 10.17 -17.39
CA LEU A 218 4.03 9.26 -18.31
C LEU A 218 4.81 9.97 -19.45
N PRO A 219 4.19 10.82 -20.28
CA PRO A 219 4.89 11.50 -21.37
C PRO A 219 5.95 12.48 -20.85
N ILE A 220 5.69 13.17 -19.72
CA ILE A 220 6.67 14.08 -19.12
C ILE A 220 7.90 13.30 -18.64
N ALA A 221 7.69 12.19 -17.92
CA ALA A 221 8.81 11.36 -17.45
C ALA A 221 9.60 10.76 -18.61
N ALA A 222 8.93 10.28 -19.65
CA ALA A 222 9.59 9.76 -20.85
C ALA A 222 10.39 10.85 -21.58
N GLY A 223 9.80 12.04 -21.77
CA GLY A 223 10.46 13.17 -22.41
C GLY A 223 11.70 13.65 -21.64
N LEU A 224 11.60 13.76 -20.31
CA LEU A 224 12.74 14.09 -19.46
C LEU A 224 13.83 13.01 -19.51
N SER A 225 13.46 11.74 -19.49
CA SER A 225 14.42 10.64 -19.60
C SER A 225 15.20 10.67 -20.92
N VAL A 226 14.51 10.88 -22.05
CA VAL A 226 15.12 11.04 -23.38
C VAL A 226 16.04 12.27 -23.40
N PHE A 227 15.56 13.40 -22.89
CA PHE A 227 16.34 14.64 -22.82
C PHE A 227 17.63 14.44 -22.04
N PHE A 228 17.58 13.92 -20.81
CA PHE A 228 18.77 13.74 -19.99
C PHE A 228 19.73 12.72 -20.60
N TYR A 229 19.22 11.64 -21.21
CA TYR A 229 20.07 10.67 -21.89
C TYR A 229 20.89 11.33 -23.01
N TYR A 230 20.24 12.05 -23.94
CA TYR A 230 20.96 12.70 -25.04
C TYR A 230 21.82 13.87 -24.57
N PHE A 231 21.39 14.61 -23.55
CA PHE A 231 22.18 15.69 -22.95
C PHE A 231 23.50 15.15 -22.38
N PHE A 232 23.45 14.11 -21.55
CA PHE A 232 24.67 13.52 -20.98
C PHE A 232 25.51 12.79 -22.01
N LYS A 233 24.91 12.12 -22.98
CA LYS A 233 25.64 11.52 -24.12
C LYS A 233 26.41 12.58 -24.90
N GLY A 234 25.78 13.71 -25.24
CA GLY A 234 26.45 14.81 -25.93
C GLY A 234 27.56 15.47 -25.10
N LEU A 235 27.40 15.52 -23.78
CA LEU A 235 28.38 16.11 -22.87
C LEU A 235 29.60 15.20 -22.60
N LEU A 236 29.38 13.88 -22.51
CA LEU A 236 30.37 12.91 -22.05
C LEU A 236 30.96 12.03 -23.18
N GLY A 237 30.34 12.01 -24.37
CA GLY A 237 30.75 11.21 -25.53
C GLY A 237 29.90 9.96 -25.74
#